data_AF-A0A261BAL1-F1
#
_entry.id   AF-A0A261BAL1-F1
#
_cell.length_a   1.000
_cell.length_b   1.000
_cell.length_c   1.000
_cell.angle_alpha   90.00
_cell.angle_beta   90.00
_cell.angle_gamma   90.00
#
_symmetry.space_group_name_H-M   'P 1'
#
loop_
_entity.id
_entity.type
_entity.pdbx_description
1 polymer ?
#
loop_
_entity_poly.entity_id
_entity_poly.type
_entity_poly.pdbx_seq_one_letter_code
_entity_poly.pdbx_strand_id
1 'polypeptide(L)'
;VIMSSRQCPYDNLLMLDFETTSDGVYHDYSFEVIQFSVAVLDVKSNTISDDVSFNEYVRPVINPKLSSYCADLTGIKQETLDKADTFLNVYKKFLSWLDQNNFEEKKFALVSDSRQDMWRIAQYQFRLCREPLPSMFRQYINLWRTFGENMTMEERDKLEGNTYMEKMAIFHGVKSPGRAHNAMIDCLTLARITQKILESGASVYINEALVCCAPWRKKPLELEKGKDWRTDFHSATKVFERVMPLVVKVCRRGEYNLSMYNFCWYCKAEHKKCESKSKQKPFAFYAEQEKPIAYALAAGYC
;
A
#
# COMPACT_ATOMS: atom_id res chain seq x y z
N VAL A 1 -25.67 -29.33 -8.58
CA VAL A 1 -24.74 -28.75 -7.57
C VAL A 1 -24.15 -27.50 -8.17
N ILE A 2 -24.67 -26.33 -7.82
CA ILE A 2 -24.13 -25.05 -8.29
C ILE A 2 -22.73 -24.95 -7.68
N MET A 3 -21.68 -25.02 -8.50
CA MET A 3 -20.32 -24.74 -8.04
C MET A 3 -20.34 -23.34 -7.45
N SER A 4 -20.27 -23.23 -6.12
CA SER A 4 -20.05 -21.98 -5.43
C SER A 4 -18.84 -21.30 -6.09
N SER A 5 -19.06 -20.18 -6.79
CA SER A 5 -17.98 -19.39 -7.33
C SER A 5 -17.08 -19.01 -6.15
N ARG A 6 -15.81 -19.44 -6.15
CA ARG A 6 -14.88 -19.13 -5.06
C ARG A 6 -14.96 -17.62 -4.74
N GLN A 7 -15.23 -17.28 -3.49
CA GLN A 7 -15.32 -15.89 -3.01
C GLN A 7 -13.96 -15.18 -3.10
N CYS A 8 -12.87 -15.95 -3.04
CA CYS A 8 -11.50 -15.48 -3.26
C CYS A 8 -10.78 -16.48 -4.19
N PRO A 9 -10.13 -16.03 -5.28
CA PRO A 9 -9.47 -16.92 -6.23
C PRO A 9 -8.07 -17.38 -5.78
N TYR A 10 -7.59 -16.89 -4.64
CA TYR A 10 -6.25 -17.15 -4.09
C TYR A 10 -6.30 -18.26 -3.04
N ASP A 11 -5.18 -18.96 -2.87
CA ASP A 11 -5.00 -19.94 -1.80
C ASP A 11 -4.64 -19.24 -0.49
N ASN A 12 -3.84 -18.17 -0.56
CA ASN A 12 -3.44 -17.35 0.58
C ASN A 12 -3.66 -15.86 0.32
N LEU A 13 -4.01 -15.14 1.38
CA LEU A 13 -3.96 -13.69 1.43
C LEU A 13 -2.80 -13.29 2.34
N LEU A 14 -1.98 -12.35 1.88
CA LEU A 14 -0.84 -11.82 2.61
C LEU A 14 -1.16 -10.38 3.01
N MET A 15 -1.52 -10.17 4.27
CA MET A 15 -1.86 -8.85 4.80
C MET A 15 -0.55 -8.14 5.05
N LEU A 16 -0.28 -7.09 4.30
CA LEU A 16 0.97 -6.36 4.30
C LEU A 16 0.73 -4.95 4.84
N ASP A 17 1.63 -4.50 5.70
CA ASP A 17 1.66 -3.15 6.22
C ASP A 17 3.10 -2.63 6.28
N PHE A 18 3.27 -1.35 5.95
CA PHE A 18 4.52 -0.63 6.08
C PHE A 18 4.39 0.57 7.04
N GLU A 19 5.28 0.64 8.03
CA GLU A 19 5.55 1.90 8.71
C GLU A 19 6.63 2.68 7.99
N THR A 20 6.55 4.01 8.05
CA THR A 20 7.51 4.90 7.37
C THR A 20 8.01 6.01 8.29
N THR A 21 9.24 6.49 8.03
CA THR A 21 9.71 7.76 8.59
C THR A 21 8.74 8.88 8.21
N SER A 22 8.41 9.75 9.17
CA SER A 22 7.51 10.88 8.95
C SER A 22 7.92 12.09 9.79
N ASP A 23 7.40 13.27 9.44
CA ASP A 23 7.64 14.52 10.16
C ASP A 23 6.34 15.28 10.41
N GLY A 24 5.46 14.66 11.21
CA GLY A 24 4.18 15.24 11.57
C GLY A 24 3.25 15.42 10.39
N VAL A 25 2.69 16.63 10.29
CA VAL A 25 1.75 17.02 9.23
C VAL A 25 2.44 17.43 7.93
N TYR A 26 3.77 17.43 7.86
CA TYR A 26 4.50 17.83 6.65
C TYR A 26 4.64 16.66 5.67
N HIS A 27 3.96 16.77 4.53
CA HIS A 27 3.83 15.71 3.53
C HIS A 27 4.83 15.83 2.37
N ASP A 28 5.55 16.95 2.22
CA ASP A 28 6.69 17.04 1.29
C ASP A 28 7.95 16.43 1.92
N TYR A 29 7.84 15.16 2.32
CA TYR A 29 8.84 14.44 3.10
C TYR A 29 9.31 13.21 2.33
N SER A 30 10.63 13.00 2.28
CA SER A 30 11.24 11.82 1.65
C SER A 30 11.12 10.61 2.56
N PHE A 31 9.91 10.08 2.71
CA PHE A 31 9.62 8.98 3.62
C PHE A 31 10.29 7.67 3.17
N GLU A 32 10.78 6.90 4.13
CA GLU A 32 11.41 5.59 3.95
C GLU A 32 10.70 4.56 4.82
N VAL A 33 10.57 3.33 4.33
CA VAL A 33 10.06 2.20 5.12
C VAL A 33 10.98 1.96 6.31
N ILE A 34 10.38 1.80 7.50
CA ILE A 34 11.09 1.52 8.77
C ILE A 34 10.58 0.26 9.49
N GLN A 35 9.43 -0.27 9.09
CA GLN A 35 8.95 -1.60 9.45
C GLN A 35 8.23 -2.21 8.25
N PHE A 36 8.48 -3.49 7.99
CA PHE A 36 7.82 -4.27 6.95
C PHE A 36 7.27 -5.54 7.58
N SER A 37 5.93 -5.62 7.67
CA SER A 37 5.24 -6.78 8.20
C SER A 37 4.31 -7.45 7.20
N VAL A 38 4.16 -8.77 7.35
CA VAL A 38 3.16 -9.58 6.66
C VAL A 38 2.57 -10.63 7.61
N ALA A 39 1.24 -10.66 7.71
CA ALA A 39 0.50 -11.78 8.29
C ALA A 39 -0.17 -12.61 7.18
N VAL A 40 -0.46 -13.88 7.46
CA VAL A 40 -1.00 -14.83 6.47
C VAL A 40 -2.39 -15.30 6.86
N LEU A 41 -3.30 -15.35 5.89
CA LEU A 41 -4.63 -15.95 6.01
C LEU A 41 -4.75 -17.03 4.93
N ASP A 42 -4.97 -18.28 5.36
CA ASP A 42 -5.35 -19.37 4.47
C ASP A 42 -6.82 -19.20 4.08
N VAL A 43 -7.08 -19.10 2.77
CA VAL A 43 -8.42 -18.81 2.24
C VAL A 43 -9.34 -20.03 2.38
N LYS A 44 -8.80 -21.25 2.25
CA LYS A 44 -9.60 -22.47 2.25
C LYS A 44 -10.09 -22.82 3.65
N SER A 45 -9.22 -22.73 4.65
CA SER A 45 -9.57 -22.97 6.05
C SER A 45 -10.07 -21.70 6.75
N ASN A 46 -9.95 -20.54 6.12
CA ASN A 46 -10.24 -19.23 6.70
C ASN A 46 -9.53 -19.04 8.06
N THR A 47 -8.25 -19.41 8.11
CA THR A 47 -7.45 -19.43 9.35
C THR A 47 -6.24 -18.53 9.21
N ILE A 48 -6.02 -17.67 10.21
CA ILE A 48 -4.82 -16.82 10.30
C ILE A 48 -3.67 -17.71 10.77
N SER A 49 -2.53 -17.67 10.08
CA SER A 49 -1.35 -18.46 10.47
C SER A 49 -0.59 -17.74 11.58
N ASP A 50 -0.59 -18.31 12.79
CA ASP A 50 0.16 -17.76 13.92
C ASP A 50 1.68 -17.98 13.79
N ASP A 51 2.10 -19.08 13.16
CA ASP A 51 3.51 -19.46 13.03
C ASP A 51 4.19 -18.94 11.75
N VAL A 52 3.40 -18.39 10.82
CA VAL A 52 3.90 -17.93 9.50
C VAL A 52 3.62 -16.44 9.36
N SER A 53 4.64 -15.64 9.64
CA SER A 53 4.62 -14.19 9.47
C SER A 53 6.00 -13.66 9.07
N PHE A 54 6.03 -12.46 8.50
CA PHE A 54 7.25 -11.71 8.22
C PHE A 54 7.18 -10.41 9.03
N ASN A 55 8.23 -10.05 9.77
CA ASN A 55 8.27 -8.80 10.53
C ASN A 55 9.72 -8.34 10.68
N GLU A 56 10.12 -7.35 9.90
CA GLU A 56 11.48 -6.82 9.93
C GLU A 56 11.44 -5.30 10.07
N TYR A 57 12.31 -4.77 10.94
CA TYR A 57 12.61 -3.35 10.94
C TYR A 57 13.57 -3.02 9.79
N VAL A 58 13.48 -1.79 9.29
CA VAL A 58 14.27 -1.32 8.15
C VAL A 58 15.02 -0.06 8.53
N ARG A 59 16.33 -0.02 8.26
CA ARG A 59 17.16 1.17 8.51
C ARG A 59 17.00 2.18 7.38
N PRO A 60 16.48 3.40 7.65
CA PRO A 60 16.41 4.47 6.67
C PRO A 60 17.80 5.05 6.38
N VAL A 61 18.01 5.55 5.16
CA VAL A 61 19.29 6.07 4.67
C VAL A 61 19.23 7.57 4.39
N ILE A 62 18.10 8.09 3.90
CA ILE A 62 17.90 9.51 3.60
C ILE A 62 17.65 10.29 4.88
N ASN A 63 16.75 9.79 5.73
CA ASN A 63 16.41 10.36 7.03
C ASN A 63 16.73 9.36 8.16
N PRO A 64 18.02 9.13 8.47
CA PRO A 64 18.42 8.09 9.42
C PRO A 64 18.01 8.37 10.87
N LYS A 65 17.61 9.61 11.20
CA LYS A 65 17.14 10.01 12.53
C LYS A 65 15.63 10.14 12.53
N LEU A 66 14.97 9.34 13.37
CA LEU A 66 13.53 9.42 13.59
C LEU A 66 13.18 10.76 14.25
N SER A 67 12.15 11.41 13.73
CA SER A 67 11.50 12.52 14.43
C SER A 67 10.81 11.99 15.70
N SER A 68 10.62 12.87 16.69
CA SER A 68 9.84 12.53 17.89
C SER A 68 8.42 12.11 17.53
N TYR A 69 7.79 12.82 16.60
CA TYR A 69 6.47 12.49 16.09
C TYR A 69 6.40 11.06 15.54
N CYS A 70 7.35 10.68 14.68
CA CYS A 70 7.37 9.34 14.09
C CYS A 70 7.62 8.25 15.15
N ALA A 71 8.52 8.51 16.11
CA ALA A 71 8.77 7.59 17.22
C ALA A 71 7.53 7.44 18.11
N ASP A 72 6.80 8.51 18.41
CA ASP A 72 5.58 8.49 19.23
C ASP A 72 4.42 7.83 18.50
N LEU A 73 4.30 8.04 17.18
CA LEU A 73 3.28 7.42 16.35
C LEU A 73 3.53 5.92 16.20
N THR A 74 4.74 5.52 15.79
CA THR A 74 5.05 4.11 15.46
C THR A 74 5.53 3.30 16.65
N GLY A 75 6.02 3.94 17.72
CA GLY A 75 6.56 3.30 18.92
C GLY A 75 7.93 2.67 18.71
N ILE A 76 8.52 2.88 17.53
CA ILE A 76 9.82 2.37 17.15
C ILE A 76 10.90 3.24 17.79
N LYS A 77 11.87 2.58 18.41
CA LYS A 77 13.04 3.25 19.00
C LYS A 77 14.13 3.42 17.96
N GLN A 78 14.86 4.52 18.02
CA GLN A 78 16.00 4.80 17.13
C GLN A 78 17.02 3.64 17.12
N GLU A 79 17.35 3.09 18.29
CA GLU A 79 18.31 1.99 18.42
C GLU A 79 17.88 0.72 17.67
N THR A 80 16.58 0.50 17.50
CA THR A 80 16.04 -0.61 16.71
C THR A 80 16.39 -0.43 15.25
N LEU A 81 16.21 0.79 14.71
CA LEU A 81 16.51 1.09 13.31
C LEU A 81 18.01 1.17 13.05
N ASP A 82 18.81 1.67 13.99
CA ASP A 82 20.26 1.75 13.84
C ASP A 82 20.90 0.36 13.58
N LYS A 83 20.32 -0.69 14.19
CA LYS A 83 20.74 -2.09 14.07
C LYS A 83 20.08 -2.84 12.91
N ALA A 84 19.06 -2.27 12.29
CA ALA A 84 18.30 -2.91 11.23
C ALA A 84 19.07 -2.95 9.90
N ASP A 85 18.63 -3.85 9.03
CA ASP A 85 19.09 -3.92 7.64
C ASP A 85 18.44 -2.82 6.79
N THR A 86 19.12 -2.41 5.71
CA THR A 86 18.52 -1.48 4.72
C THR A 86 17.41 -2.16 3.92
N PHE A 87 16.52 -1.37 3.31
CA PHE A 87 15.31 -1.88 2.64
C PHE A 87 15.58 -3.02 1.65
N LEU A 88 16.59 -2.91 0.78
CA LEU A 88 16.87 -3.97 -0.20
C LEU A 88 17.34 -5.29 0.44
N ASN A 89 18.03 -5.23 1.58
CA ASN A 89 18.40 -6.44 2.30
C ASN A 89 17.17 -7.08 2.96
N VAL A 90 16.31 -6.27 3.59
CA VAL A 90 15.03 -6.75 4.15
C VAL A 90 14.12 -7.30 3.05
N TYR A 91 14.05 -6.66 1.89
CA TYR A 91 13.28 -7.16 0.75
C TYR A 91 13.81 -8.51 0.23
N LYS A 92 15.13 -8.73 0.22
CA LYS A 92 15.70 -10.06 -0.08
C LYS A 92 15.32 -11.11 0.95
N LYS A 93 15.26 -10.76 2.24
CA LYS A 93 14.73 -11.66 3.29
C LYS A 93 13.26 -11.96 3.04
N PHE A 94 12.46 -10.97 2.69
CA PHE A 94 11.05 -11.17 2.33
C PHE A 94 10.88 -12.13 1.16
N LEU A 95 11.64 -11.97 0.08
CA LEU A 95 11.64 -12.91 -1.04
C LEU A 95 12.03 -14.34 -0.62
N SER A 96 13.05 -14.47 0.23
CA SER A 96 13.48 -15.77 0.75
C SER A 96 12.40 -16.40 1.64
N TRP A 97 11.71 -15.59 2.44
CA TRP A 97 10.59 -16.02 3.27
C TRP A 97 9.39 -16.49 2.43
N LEU A 98 9.08 -15.81 1.32
CA LEU A 98 8.05 -16.26 0.37
C LEU A 98 8.40 -17.65 -0.20
N ASP A 99 9.65 -17.84 -0.64
CA ASP A 99 10.14 -19.10 -1.20
C ASP A 99 10.10 -20.25 -0.18
N GLN A 100 10.61 -20.01 1.04
CA GLN A 100 10.64 -20.99 2.14
C GLN A 100 9.24 -21.48 2.55
N ASN A 101 8.23 -20.61 2.44
CA ASN A 101 6.85 -20.93 2.79
C ASN A 101 6.01 -21.35 1.58
N ASN A 102 6.62 -21.54 0.40
CA ASN A 102 5.96 -21.93 -0.85
C ASN A 102 4.84 -20.97 -1.29
N PHE A 103 4.99 -19.67 -1.01
CA PHE A 103 4.07 -18.65 -1.52
C PHE A 103 4.36 -18.37 -3.00
N GLU A 104 3.76 -19.18 -3.88
CA GLU A 104 3.90 -19.03 -5.32
C GLU A 104 3.16 -17.79 -5.84
N GLU A 105 3.85 -16.96 -6.62
CA GLU A 105 3.21 -15.83 -7.32
C GLU A 105 1.99 -16.32 -8.11
N LYS A 106 0.91 -15.51 -8.12
CA LYS A 106 -0.42 -15.79 -8.68
C LYS A 106 -1.32 -16.70 -7.83
N LYS A 107 -0.78 -17.46 -6.86
CA LYS A 107 -1.59 -18.22 -5.90
C LYS A 107 -1.92 -17.43 -4.63
N PHE A 108 -1.12 -16.41 -4.30
CA PHE A 108 -1.44 -15.44 -3.26
C PHE A 108 -1.75 -14.05 -3.83
N ALA A 109 -2.36 -13.20 -3.01
CA ALA A 109 -2.45 -11.75 -3.26
C ALA A 109 -2.05 -10.96 -2.01
N LEU A 110 -1.41 -9.81 -2.22
CA LEU A 110 -1.16 -8.84 -1.15
C LEU A 110 -2.46 -8.09 -0.82
N VAL A 111 -2.69 -7.89 0.47
CA VAL A 111 -3.85 -7.16 1.01
C VAL A 111 -3.35 -6.02 1.88
N SER A 112 -3.85 -4.81 1.65
CA SER A 112 -3.62 -3.64 2.51
C SER A 112 -4.94 -3.00 2.88
N ASP A 113 -4.98 -2.22 3.95
CA ASP A 113 -6.19 -1.53 4.38
C ASP A 113 -6.64 -0.47 3.35
N SER A 114 -5.68 0.11 2.64
CA SER A 114 -5.82 1.24 1.75
C SER A 114 -4.85 1.14 0.57
N ARG A 115 -4.84 2.16 -0.30
CA ARG A 115 -3.88 2.25 -1.41
C ARG A 115 -2.47 2.65 -0.97
N GLN A 116 -2.27 3.10 0.27
CA GLN A 116 -1.04 3.79 0.66
C GLN A 116 0.19 2.89 0.57
N ASP A 117 0.13 1.66 1.10
CA ASP A 117 1.26 0.72 1.14
C ASP A 117 1.80 0.37 -0.24
N MET A 118 0.90 0.10 -1.18
CA MET A 118 1.27 -0.40 -2.50
C MET A 118 1.55 0.75 -3.48
N TRP A 119 0.62 1.71 -3.59
CA TRP A 119 0.73 2.80 -4.56
C TRP A 119 1.74 3.86 -4.12
N ARG A 120 1.73 4.27 -2.85
CA ARG A 120 2.57 5.38 -2.37
C ARG A 120 3.88 4.85 -1.77
N ILE A 121 3.81 3.96 -0.78
CA ILE A 121 4.97 3.57 0.03
C ILE A 121 5.93 2.68 -0.77
N ALA A 122 5.48 1.51 -1.23
CA ALA A 122 6.31 0.58 -1.98
C ALA A 122 6.88 1.23 -3.25
N GLN A 123 6.02 1.85 -4.08
CA GLN A 123 6.48 2.51 -5.30
C GLN A 123 7.56 3.57 -5.04
N TYR A 124 7.41 4.38 -3.99
CA TYR A 124 8.39 5.39 -3.64
C TYR A 124 9.68 4.75 -3.10
N GLN A 125 9.57 3.79 -2.20
CA GLN A 125 10.72 3.12 -1.59
C GLN A 125 11.58 2.37 -2.62
N PHE A 126 10.96 1.61 -3.53
CA PHE A 126 11.68 0.95 -4.63
C PHE A 126 12.38 1.99 -5.53
N ARG A 127 11.72 3.13 -5.78
CA ARG A 127 12.33 4.22 -6.54
C ARG A 127 13.56 4.82 -5.84
N LEU A 128 13.50 5.06 -4.53
CA LEU A 128 14.66 5.53 -3.75
C LEU A 128 15.84 4.56 -3.85
N CYS A 129 15.55 3.26 -3.84
CA CYS A 129 16.53 2.20 -4.00
C CYS A 129 16.98 1.98 -5.46
N ARG A 130 16.43 2.73 -6.42
CA ARG A 130 16.69 2.59 -7.87
C ARG A 130 16.35 1.20 -8.43
N GLU A 131 15.39 0.53 -7.84
CA GLU A 131 14.89 -0.78 -8.26
C GLU A 131 13.50 -0.63 -8.92
N PRO A 132 13.15 -1.52 -9.88
CA PRO A 132 11.80 -1.57 -10.43
C PRO A 132 10.79 -2.05 -9.40
N LEU A 133 9.53 -1.62 -9.52
CA LEU A 133 8.47 -2.07 -8.62
C LEU A 133 8.05 -3.50 -8.99
N PRO A 134 8.18 -4.49 -8.08
CA PRO A 134 7.86 -5.87 -8.39
C PRO A 134 6.38 -6.06 -8.71
N SER A 135 6.08 -7.03 -9.58
CA SER A 135 4.73 -7.28 -10.07
C SER A 135 3.71 -7.57 -8.97
N MET A 136 4.10 -8.22 -7.87
CA MET A 136 3.20 -8.47 -6.74
C MET A 136 2.66 -7.18 -6.08
N PHE A 137 3.40 -6.07 -6.11
CA PHE A 137 2.95 -4.78 -5.57
C PHE A 137 2.10 -3.97 -6.55
N ARG A 138 2.02 -4.41 -7.82
CA ARG A 138 1.33 -3.67 -8.89
C ARG A 138 -0.11 -4.12 -9.11
N GLN A 139 -0.57 -5.13 -8.38
CA GLN A 139 -1.95 -5.56 -8.33
C GLN A 139 -2.21 -6.17 -6.95
N TYR A 140 -3.17 -5.61 -6.23
CA TYR A 140 -3.37 -5.91 -4.81
C TYR A 140 -4.83 -5.76 -4.43
N ILE A 141 -5.15 -6.18 -3.22
CA ILE A 141 -6.48 -6.05 -2.62
C ILE A 141 -6.44 -4.89 -1.64
N ASN A 142 -7.16 -3.82 -1.97
CA ASN A 142 -7.46 -2.74 -1.04
C ASN A 142 -8.72 -3.13 -0.24
N LEU A 143 -8.54 -3.51 1.03
CA LEU A 143 -9.61 -4.09 1.82
C LEU A 143 -10.73 -3.09 2.12
N TRP A 144 -10.40 -1.80 2.32
CA TRP A 144 -11.42 -0.75 2.50
C TRP A 144 -12.41 -0.68 1.32
N ARG A 145 -11.93 -0.92 0.10
CA ARG A 145 -12.80 -0.98 -1.08
C ARG A 145 -13.69 -2.21 -1.10
N THR A 146 -13.13 -3.36 -0.75
CA THR A 146 -13.88 -4.61 -0.65
C THR A 146 -14.97 -4.48 0.40
N PHE A 147 -14.62 -3.97 1.58
CA PHE A 147 -15.55 -3.70 2.68
C PHE A 147 -16.71 -2.80 2.25
N GLY A 148 -16.41 -1.70 1.56
CA GLY A 148 -17.42 -0.75 1.14
C GLY A 148 -18.16 -1.09 -0.18
N GLU A 149 -17.85 -2.19 -0.88
CA GLU A 149 -18.33 -2.44 -2.25
C GLU A 149 -19.87 -2.41 -2.35
N ASN A 150 -20.55 -2.90 -1.32
CA ASN A 150 -22.01 -2.95 -1.25
C ASN A 150 -22.62 -1.88 -0.33
N MET A 151 -21.82 -0.92 0.14
CA MET A 151 -22.29 0.17 0.99
C MET A 151 -22.57 1.43 0.17
N THR A 152 -23.71 2.06 0.43
CA THR A 152 -24.01 3.43 0.00
C THR A 152 -23.06 4.44 0.65
N MET A 153 -23.00 5.66 0.10
CA MET A 153 -22.19 6.72 0.72
C MET A 153 -22.71 7.09 2.12
N GLU A 154 -24.04 7.13 2.30
CA GLU A 154 -24.66 7.44 3.59
C GLU A 154 -24.31 6.40 4.66
N GLU A 155 -24.28 5.11 4.30
CA GLU A 155 -23.86 4.05 5.22
C GLU A 155 -22.38 4.20 5.61
N ARG A 156 -21.52 4.56 4.65
CA ARG A 156 -20.09 4.79 4.93
C ARG A 156 -19.84 5.99 5.83
N ASP A 157 -20.64 7.05 5.67
CA ASP A 157 -20.53 8.27 6.48
C ASP A 157 -20.96 8.04 7.93
N LYS A 158 -21.83 7.06 8.17
CA LYS A 158 -22.28 6.65 9.52
C LYS A 158 -21.31 5.70 10.24
N LEU A 159 -20.26 5.22 9.59
CA LEU A 159 -19.28 4.33 10.21
C LEU A 159 -18.48 5.03 11.31
N GLU A 160 -18.50 4.45 12.51
CA GLU A 160 -17.69 4.88 13.65
C GLU A 160 -16.20 4.59 13.43
N GLY A 161 -15.32 5.49 13.88
CA GLY A 161 -13.86 5.36 13.76
C GLY A 161 -13.22 6.47 12.91
N ASN A 162 -11.95 6.76 13.17
CA ASN A 162 -11.21 7.85 12.52
C ASN A 162 -10.38 7.37 11.33
N THR A 163 -9.97 6.11 11.33
CA THR A 163 -9.20 5.48 10.24
C THR A 163 -10.03 4.42 9.50
N TYR A 164 -9.61 4.02 8.30
CA TYR A 164 -10.27 2.93 7.57
C TYR A 164 -10.20 1.62 8.35
N MET A 165 -9.06 1.33 8.98
CA MET A 165 -8.88 0.14 9.80
C MET A 165 -9.80 0.14 11.03
N GLU A 166 -9.89 1.27 11.76
CA GLU A 166 -10.80 1.41 12.89
C GLU A 166 -12.27 1.21 12.48
N LYS A 167 -12.68 1.84 11.37
CA LYS A 167 -14.05 1.70 10.84
C LYS A 167 -14.40 0.25 10.53
N MET A 168 -13.52 -0.46 9.83
CA MET A 168 -13.71 -1.87 9.52
C MET A 168 -13.68 -2.75 10.78
N ALA A 169 -12.77 -2.47 11.72
CA ALA A 169 -12.64 -3.23 12.96
C ALA A 169 -13.90 -3.10 13.83
N ILE A 170 -14.39 -1.87 14.05
CA ILE A 170 -15.59 -1.59 14.83
C ILE A 170 -16.81 -2.25 14.19
N PHE A 171 -17.00 -2.08 12.88
CA PHE A 171 -18.13 -2.68 12.15
C PHE A 171 -18.20 -4.20 12.30
N HIS A 172 -17.05 -4.88 12.26
CA HIS A 172 -16.97 -6.34 12.38
C HIS A 172 -16.77 -6.84 13.83
N GLY A 173 -16.76 -5.95 14.83
CA GLY A 173 -16.50 -6.31 16.23
C GLY A 173 -15.10 -6.90 16.47
N VAL A 174 -14.12 -6.57 15.63
CA VAL A 174 -12.73 -7.01 15.73
C VAL A 174 -11.98 -6.12 16.72
N LYS A 175 -11.32 -6.74 17.70
CA LYS A 175 -10.40 -6.05 18.62
C LYS A 175 -8.98 -6.13 18.09
N SER A 176 -8.30 -4.98 18.03
CA SER A 176 -6.86 -4.92 17.76
C SER A 176 -6.09 -5.68 18.85
N PRO A 177 -5.11 -6.54 18.51
CA PRO A 177 -4.33 -7.29 19.48
C PRO A 177 -3.29 -6.44 20.21
N GLY A 178 -3.10 -5.16 19.83
CA GLY A 178 -2.09 -4.33 20.42
C GLY A 178 -2.19 -2.86 20.01
N ARG A 179 -1.04 -2.20 20.02
CA ARG A 179 -0.92 -0.78 19.69
C ARG A 179 -1.02 -0.56 18.18
N ALA A 180 -1.92 0.35 17.76
CA ALA A 180 -2.00 0.82 16.37
C ALA A 180 -0.69 1.45 15.92
N HIS A 181 -0.45 1.49 14.61
CA HIS A 181 0.81 1.96 14.01
C HIS A 181 2.02 1.10 14.42
N ASN A 182 1.77 -0.19 14.57
CA ASN A 182 2.80 -1.21 14.60
C ASN A 182 2.45 -2.18 13.48
N ALA A 183 3.30 -2.26 12.46
CA ALA A 183 2.92 -2.94 11.22
C ALA A 183 2.42 -4.38 11.43
N MET A 184 2.99 -5.13 12.37
CA MET A 184 2.52 -6.50 12.63
C MET A 184 1.15 -6.55 13.31
N ILE A 185 0.89 -5.65 14.26
CA ILE A 185 -0.42 -5.53 14.89
C ILE A 185 -1.49 -5.13 13.87
N ASP A 186 -1.13 -4.24 12.95
CA ASP A 186 -2.01 -3.77 11.89
C ASP A 186 -2.27 -4.89 10.86
N CYS A 187 -1.25 -5.67 10.47
CA CYS A 187 -1.43 -6.89 9.66
C CYS A 187 -2.38 -7.90 10.31
N LEU A 188 -2.22 -8.19 11.61
CA LEU A 188 -3.07 -9.14 12.34
C LEU A 188 -4.51 -8.65 12.48
N THR A 189 -4.69 -7.34 12.71
CA THR A 189 -6.02 -6.72 12.74
C THR A 189 -6.68 -6.82 11.36
N LEU A 190 -5.94 -6.49 10.30
CA LEU A 190 -6.41 -6.60 8.92
C LEU A 190 -6.76 -8.04 8.54
N ALA A 191 -5.99 -9.03 9.01
CA ALA A 191 -6.26 -10.44 8.78
C ALA A 191 -7.59 -10.87 9.44
N ARG A 192 -7.85 -10.45 10.69
CA ARG A 192 -9.12 -10.70 11.40
C ARG A 192 -10.32 -10.04 10.72
N ILE A 193 -10.16 -8.80 10.24
CA ILE A 193 -11.19 -8.12 9.45
C ILE A 193 -11.45 -8.91 8.16
N THR A 194 -10.41 -9.31 7.44
CA THR A 194 -10.52 -10.07 6.19
C THR A 194 -11.22 -11.41 6.42
N GLN A 195 -10.92 -12.10 7.52
CA GLN A 195 -11.61 -13.32 7.94
C GLN A 195 -13.12 -13.10 8.10
N LYS A 196 -13.55 -12.01 8.75
CA LYS A 196 -14.97 -11.63 8.92
C LYS A 196 -15.65 -11.28 7.59
N ILE A 197 -14.93 -10.60 6.70
CA ILE A 197 -15.41 -10.29 5.35
C ILE A 197 -15.66 -11.59 4.56
N LEU A 198 -14.74 -12.55 4.60
CA LEU A 198 -14.93 -13.85 3.96
C LEU A 198 -16.10 -14.63 4.58
N GLU A 199 -16.23 -14.66 5.91
CA GLU A 199 -17.36 -15.29 6.61
C GLU A 199 -18.73 -14.73 6.19
N SER A 200 -18.81 -13.42 5.89
CA SER A 200 -20.03 -12.77 5.38
C SER A 200 -20.42 -13.20 3.96
N GLY A 201 -19.52 -13.90 3.25
CA GLY A 201 -19.68 -14.31 1.87
C GLY A 201 -19.32 -13.24 0.83
N ALA A 202 -18.71 -12.14 1.24
CA ALA A 202 -18.20 -11.11 0.35
C ALA A 202 -17.08 -11.66 -0.55
N SER A 203 -16.96 -11.10 -1.75
CA SER A 203 -15.89 -11.50 -2.67
C SER A 203 -14.62 -10.70 -2.41
N VAL A 204 -13.52 -11.39 -2.18
CA VAL A 204 -12.19 -10.81 -1.94
C VAL A 204 -11.32 -11.09 -3.15
N TYR A 205 -11.00 -10.05 -3.91
CA TYR A 205 -10.29 -10.15 -5.19
C TYR A 205 -9.43 -8.90 -5.42
N ILE A 206 -8.50 -8.98 -6.38
CA ILE A 206 -7.68 -7.82 -6.78
C ILE A 206 -8.61 -6.72 -7.31
N ASN A 207 -8.68 -5.62 -6.59
CA ASN A 207 -9.58 -4.50 -6.86
C ASN A 207 -8.83 -3.20 -7.20
N GLU A 208 -7.49 -3.20 -7.10
CA GLU A 208 -6.62 -2.11 -7.53
C GLU A 208 -5.36 -2.63 -8.24
N ALA A 209 -4.89 -1.86 -9.22
CA ALA A 209 -3.61 -2.08 -9.89
C ALA A 209 -2.90 -0.78 -10.24
N LEU A 210 -1.58 -0.85 -10.42
CA LEU A 210 -0.73 0.30 -10.71
C LEU A 210 -0.41 0.39 -12.21
N VAL A 211 -0.95 1.42 -12.85
CA VAL A 211 -0.80 1.66 -14.30
C VAL A 211 0.07 2.87 -14.60
N CYS A 212 0.80 2.83 -15.71
CA CYS A 212 1.72 3.90 -16.11
C CYS A 212 1.05 5.16 -16.65
N CYS A 213 -0.26 5.14 -16.88
CA CYS A 213 -0.98 6.25 -17.49
C CYS A 213 -2.44 6.27 -17.08
N ALA A 214 -3.00 7.47 -16.93
CA ALA A 214 -4.41 7.68 -16.74
C ALA A 214 -4.88 8.97 -17.46
N PRO A 215 -6.05 8.97 -18.12
CA PRO A 215 -6.57 10.14 -18.83
C PRO A 215 -6.72 11.39 -17.96
N TRP A 216 -7.11 11.26 -16.70
CA TRP A 216 -7.32 12.39 -15.79
C TRP A 216 -6.04 13.16 -15.47
N ARG A 217 -4.85 12.52 -15.57
CA ARG A 217 -3.54 13.21 -15.43
C ARG A 217 -3.21 14.16 -16.59
N LYS A 218 -3.97 14.14 -17.69
CA LYS A 218 -3.78 15.09 -18.81
C LYS A 218 -4.23 16.51 -18.44
N LYS A 219 -5.21 16.63 -17.55
CA LYS A 219 -5.63 17.93 -17.03
C LYS A 219 -4.57 18.43 -16.03
N PRO A 220 -4.30 19.74 -15.94
CA PRO A 220 -3.43 20.29 -14.90
C PRO A 220 -3.83 19.85 -13.47
N LEU A 221 -2.89 19.95 -12.54
CA LEU A 221 -3.19 19.74 -11.13
C LEU A 221 -3.91 20.98 -10.60
N GLU A 222 -5.10 20.78 -10.03
CA GLU A 222 -5.84 21.84 -9.36
C GLU A 222 -5.76 21.62 -7.85
N LEU A 223 -5.12 22.56 -7.16
CA LEU A 223 -5.06 22.65 -5.70
C LEU A 223 -5.90 23.83 -5.24
N GLU A 224 -6.38 23.77 -3.99
CA GLU A 224 -7.12 24.86 -3.39
C GLU A 224 -6.23 26.09 -3.24
N LYS A 225 -6.68 27.25 -3.74
CA LYS A 225 -5.90 28.49 -3.69
C LYS A 225 -5.68 28.92 -2.24
N GLY A 226 -4.45 29.34 -1.93
CA GLY A 226 -4.09 29.87 -0.62
C GLY A 226 -3.87 28.80 0.47
N LYS A 227 -3.98 27.51 0.15
CA LYS A 227 -3.61 26.42 1.07
C LYS A 227 -2.28 25.80 0.66
N ASP A 228 -1.43 25.55 1.65
CA ASP A 228 -0.22 24.76 1.42
C ASP A 228 -0.58 23.27 1.37
N TRP A 229 -0.37 22.64 0.22
CA TRP A 229 -0.63 21.22 0.05
C TRP A 229 0.24 20.36 0.96
N ARG A 230 1.38 20.89 1.42
CA ARG A 230 2.33 20.16 2.25
C ARG A 230 1.82 19.87 3.64
N THR A 231 0.80 20.60 4.12
CA THR A 231 0.22 20.40 5.46
C THR A 231 -1.18 19.78 5.43
N ASP A 232 -1.66 19.37 4.25
CA ASP A 232 -2.97 18.74 4.08
C ASP A 232 -2.82 17.42 3.33
N PHE A 233 -3.15 16.32 4.00
CA PHE A 233 -2.95 14.97 3.46
C PHE A 233 -3.71 14.74 2.14
N HIS A 234 -4.91 15.32 2.01
CA HIS A 234 -5.71 15.17 0.81
C HIS A 234 -5.09 15.89 -0.40
N SER A 235 -4.62 17.12 -0.20
CA SER A 235 -3.92 17.91 -1.21
C SER A 235 -2.58 17.29 -1.58
N ALA A 236 -1.80 16.84 -0.59
CA ALA A 236 -0.56 16.09 -0.83
C ALA A 236 -0.79 14.82 -1.64
N THR A 237 -1.88 14.09 -1.35
CA THR A 237 -2.28 12.91 -2.12
C THR A 237 -2.50 13.23 -3.60
N LYS A 238 -3.15 14.36 -3.92
CA LYS A 238 -3.31 14.81 -5.32
C LYS A 238 -1.96 15.13 -5.97
N VAL A 239 -1.01 15.67 -5.22
CA VAL A 239 0.35 15.94 -5.71
C VAL A 239 1.10 14.63 -5.98
N PHE A 240 1.09 13.67 -5.05
CA PHE A 240 1.68 12.33 -5.24
C PHE A 240 1.13 11.66 -6.50
N GLU A 241 -0.18 11.73 -6.73
CA GLU A 241 -0.86 11.21 -7.91
C GLU A 241 -0.32 11.76 -9.24
N ARG A 242 0.25 12.97 -9.24
CA ARG A 242 0.84 13.57 -10.45
C ARG A 242 2.33 13.31 -10.58
N VAL A 243 3.07 13.40 -9.48
CA VAL A 243 4.52 13.27 -9.45
C VAL A 243 4.95 11.82 -9.65
N MET A 244 4.27 10.90 -8.98
CA MET A 244 4.65 9.49 -8.98
C MET A 244 4.29 8.81 -10.32
N PRO A 245 5.15 7.91 -10.84
CA PRO A 245 5.04 7.40 -12.21
C PRO A 245 3.79 6.55 -12.46
N LEU A 246 3.47 5.62 -11.55
CA LEU A 246 2.27 4.80 -11.65
C LEU A 246 1.16 5.34 -10.76
N VAL A 247 -0.06 5.08 -11.19
CA VAL A 247 -1.30 5.50 -10.53
C VAL A 247 -2.25 4.33 -10.39
N VAL A 248 -3.11 4.42 -9.38
CA VAL A 248 -4.16 3.44 -9.12
C VAL A 248 -5.18 3.42 -10.26
N LYS A 249 -5.43 2.23 -10.80
CA LYS A 249 -6.59 1.88 -11.61
C LYS A 249 -7.43 0.89 -10.82
N VAL A 250 -8.69 1.23 -10.65
CA VAL A 250 -9.69 0.36 -10.03
C VAL A 250 -10.05 -0.79 -10.96
N CYS A 251 -10.20 -1.97 -10.37
CA CYS A 251 -10.74 -3.17 -10.99
C CYS A 251 -12.10 -3.50 -10.37
N ARG A 252 -13.11 -3.79 -11.18
CA ARG A 252 -14.37 -4.36 -10.69
C ARG A 252 -14.30 -5.88 -10.64
N ARG A 253 -15.24 -6.49 -9.92
CA ARG A 253 -15.40 -7.94 -9.85
C ARG A 253 -15.48 -8.54 -11.26
N GLY A 254 -14.65 -9.55 -11.52
CA GLY A 254 -14.60 -10.25 -12.80
C GLY A 254 -13.75 -9.60 -13.90
N GLU A 255 -13.25 -8.37 -13.71
CA GLU A 255 -12.36 -7.73 -14.68
C GLU A 255 -10.92 -8.25 -14.62
N TYR A 256 -10.46 -8.67 -13.44
CA TYR A 256 -9.12 -9.24 -13.25
C TYR A 256 -9.10 -10.73 -13.60
N ASN A 257 -8.04 -11.16 -14.28
CA ASN A 257 -7.70 -12.57 -14.45
C ASN A 257 -6.17 -12.76 -14.38
N LEU A 258 -5.73 -14.00 -14.13
CA LEU A 258 -4.31 -14.33 -13.90
C LEU A 258 -3.39 -14.05 -15.10
N SER A 259 -3.93 -13.93 -16.32
CA SER A 259 -3.12 -13.55 -17.49
C SER A 259 -2.73 -12.07 -17.47
N MET A 260 -3.36 -11.26 -16.61
CA MET A 260 -3.03 -9.85 -16.41
C MET A 260 -1.87 -9.65 -15.43
N TYR A 261 -1.50 -10.69 -14.67
CA TYR A 261 -0.35 -10.64 -13.76
C TYR A 261 0.93 -10.34 -14.55
N ASN A 262 1.78 -9.45 -14.02
CA ASN A 262 3.05 -9.00 -14.65
C ASN A 262 2.90 -8.11 -15.90
N PHE A 263 1.69 -7.70 -16.27
CA PHE A 263 1.46 -6.77 -17.40
C PHE A 263 0.75 -5.51 -16.95
N CYS A 264 1.19 -4.35 -17.44
CA CYS A 264 0.52 -3.09 -17.15
C CYS A 264 -0.85 -3.03 -17.82
N TRP A 265 -1.90 -2.76 -17.05
CA TRP A 265 -3.27 -2.78 -17.59
C TRP A 265 -3.58 -1.64 -18.55
N TYR A 266 -2.72 -0.62 -18.62
CA TYR A 266 -2.81 0.46 -19.61
C TYR A 266 -2.05 0.13 -20.89
N CYS A 267 -0.71 0.08 -20.85
CA CYS A 267 0.10 -0.06 -22.06
C CYS A 267 0.31 -1.51 -22.50
N LYS A 268 -0.19 -2.49 -21.74
CA LYS A 268 -0.09 -3.94 -22.01
C LYS A 268 1.32 -4.51 -22.07
N ALA A 269 2.35 -3.70 -21.80
CA ALA A 269 3.73 -4.15 -21.68
C ALA A 269 3.97 -4.84 -20.32
N GLU A 270 4.91 -5.78 -20.30
CA GLU A 270 5.43 -6.36 -19.05
C GLU A 270 5.90 -5.25 -18.09
N HIS A 271 5.71 -5.45 -16.79
CA HIS A 271 6.05 -4.43 -15.79
C HIS A 271 7.50 -3.94 -15.86
N LYS A 272 8.46 -4.86 -16.03
CA LYS A 272 9.89 -4.53 -16.24
C LYS A 272 10.15 -3.62 -17.45
N LYS A 273 9.28 -3.61 -18.46
CA LYS A 273 9.38 -2.74 -19.66
C LYS A 273 8.53 -1.46 -19.54
N CYS A 274 7.59 -1.44 -18.60
CA CYS A 274 6.63 -0.36 -18.41
C CYS A 274 7.24 0.85 -17.66
N GLU A 275 8.29 0.63 -16.87
CA GLU A 275 8.79 1.58 -15.86
C GLU A 275 9.89 2.54 -16.34
N SER A 276 10.29 2.48 -17.62
CA SER A 276 11.49 3.18 -18.08
C SER A 276 11.38 4.72 -18.06
N LYS A 277 10.18 5.33 -18.20
CA LYS A 277 9.94 6.78 -18.04
C LYS A 277 8.48 7.09 -17.66
N SER A 278 8.25 7.98 -16.68
CA SER A 278 6.91 8.52 -16.41
C SER A 278 6.38 9.21 -17.67
N LYS A 279 5.26 8.72 -18.21
CA LYS A 279 4.66 9.23 -19.46
C LYS A 279 3.88 10.53 -19.27
N GLN A 280 3.70 10.98 -18.03
CA GLN A 280 2.83 12.11 -17.67
C GLN A 280 3.44 12.96 -16.55
N LYS A 281 4.73 13.35 -16.69
CA LYS A 281 5.39 14.23 -15.72
C LYS A 281 4.65 15.57 -15.59
N PRO A 282 4.44 16.10 -14.37
CA PRO A 282 3.69 17.34 -14.16
C PRO A 282 4.59 18.58 -14.29
N PHE A 283 5.18 18.80 -15.47
CA PHE A 283 6.17 19.87 -15.69
C PHE A 283 5.66 21.28 -15.34
N ALA A 284 4.40 21.60 -15.67
CA ALA A 284 3.80 22.88 -15.32
C ALA A 284 3.80 23.11 -13.79
N PHE A 285 3.38 22.08 -13.03
CA PHE A 285 3.36 22.15 -11.59
C PHE A 285 4.76 22.31 -10.99
N TYR A 286 5.77 21.62 -11.54
CA TYR A 286 7.16 21.80 -11.10
C TYR A 286 7.68 23.22 -11.34
N ALA A 287 7.32 23.84 -12.47
CA ALA A 287 7.73 25.20 -12.80
C ALA A 287 7.08 26.27 -11.90
N GLU A 288 5.93 25.96 -11.28
CA GLU A 288 5.22 26.84 -10.35
C GLU A 288 5.75 26.77 -8.91
N GLN A 289 6.60 25.79 -8.57
CA GLN A 289 7.12 25.68 -7.21
C GLN A 289 8.31 26.62 -6.97
N GLU A 290 8.25 27.42 -5.90
CA GLU A 290 9.38 28.27 -5.47
C GLU A 290 10.60 27.45 -5.07
N LYS A 291 10.38 26.25 -4.52
CA LYS A 291 11.43 25.30 -4.13
C LYS A 291 11.15 23.94 -4.76
N PRO A 292 12.19 23.17 -5.12
CA PRO A 292 12.01 21.79 -5.54
C PRO A 292 11.20 21.00 -4.51
N ILE A 293 10.31 20.13 -5.00
CA ILE A 293 9.55 19.21 -4.17
C ILE A 293 10.51 18.19 -3.59
N ALA A 294 10.70 18.18 -2.28
CA ALA A 294 11.76 17.46 -1.59
C ALA A 294 11.69 15.94 -1.86
N TYR A 295 10.50 15.34 -1.71
CA TYR A 295 10.35 13.90 -1.95
C TYR A 295 10.58 13.55 -3.44
N ALA A 296 10.18 14.44 -4.35
CA ALA A 296 10.34 14.23 -5.79
C ALA A 296 11.82 14.31 -6.19
N LEU A 297 12.56 15.23 -5.59
CA LEU A 297 14.00 15.39 -5.79
C LEU A 297 14.76 14.18 -5.28
N ALA A 298 14.46 13.71 -4.07
CA ALA A 298 15.11 12.53 -3.48
C ALA A 298 14.93 11.26 -4.34
N ALA A 299 13.75 11.10 -4.96
CA ALA A 299 13.45 9.97 -5.84
C ALA A 299 13.83 10.19 -7.31
N GLY A 300 14.43 11.33 -7.66
CA GLY A 300 14.79 11.67 -9.04
C GLY A 300 13.60 11.65 -9.99
N TYR A 301 12.47 12.23 -9.57
CA TYR A 301 11.27 12.41 -10.40
C TYR A 301 11.29 13.71 -11.21
N CYS A 302 11.89 14.76 -10.66
CA CYS A 302 12.18 16.01 -11.37
C CYS A 302 13.45 15.87 -12.20
#